data_AF-A0A3C0QBU9-F1
#
_entry.id   AF-A0A3C0QBU9-F1
#
_cell.length_a   1.000
_cell.length_b   1.000
_cell.length_c   1.000
_cell.angle_alpha   90.00
_cell.angle_beta   90.00
_cell.angle_gamma   90.00
#
_symmetry.space_group_name_H-M   'P 1'
#
loop_
_entity.id
_entity.type
_entity.pdbx_description
1 polymer ?
#
loop_
_entity_poly.entity_id
_entity_poly.type
_entity_poly.pdbx_seq_one_letter_code
_entity_poly.pdbx_strand_id
1 'polypeptide(L)'
;MTVTQPALSGPWLNLGIAYTKRGNSQGAEDAFKHAIDVNSAHIEAYNQLGILYRRTGRPGEAQFIYERALKLDPDNTSLHWNLAILHDTVLPDPRKALLHYQRYQQLTGADNPQLQSWINTLAEHSLTNSTTTKVNP
;
A
#
# COMPACT_ATOMS: atom_id res chain seq x y z
N MET A 1 13.33 -18.77 25.12
CA MET A 1 12.48 -17.57 25.28
C MET A 1 13.17 -16.44 24.54
N THR A 2 12.84 -16.22 23.26
CA THR A 2 13.41 -15.09 22.52
C THR A 2 12.76 -13.82 23.04
N VAL A 3 13.57 -12.94 23.62
CA VAL A 3 13.16 -11.59 23.96
C VAL A 3 12.90 -10.89 22.62
N THR A 4 11.67 -10.93 22.11
CA THR A 4 11.25 -9.98 21.07
C THR A 4 11.42 -8.61 21.69
N GLN A 5 12.42 -7.85 21.25
CA GLN A 5 12.60 -6.45 21.62
C GLN A 5 11.96 -5.61 20.51
N PRO A 6 10.69 -5.17 20.64
CA PRO A 6 10.06 -4.25 19.69
C PRO A 6 10.90 -3.00 19.41
N ALA A 7 11.78 -2.62 20.35
CA ALA A 7 12.69 -1.49 20.24
C ALA A 7 13.69 -1.58 19.07
N LEU A 8 14.02 -2.80 18.59
CA LEU A 8 15.00 -2.97 17.50
C LEU A 8 14.39 -2.83 16.10
N SER A 9 13.07 -2.77 15.93
CA SER A 9 12.46 -2.61 14.61
C SER A 9 12.72 -1.22 13.99
N GLY A 10 12.81 -0.17 14.82
CA GLY A 10 13.11 1.20 14.37
C GLY A 10 14.51 1.36 13.73
N PRO A 11 15.59 0.86 14.35
CA PRO A 11 16.91 0.81 13.72
C PRO A 11 16.93 0.08 12.37
N TRP A 12 16.25 -1.07 12.26
CA TRP A 12 16.14 -1.81 10.99
C TRP A 12 15.36 -1.02 9.92
N LEU A 13 14.27 -0.34 10.30
CA LEU A 13 13.55 0.58 9.41
C LEU A 13 14.48 1.68 8.89
N ASN A 14 15.23 2.35 9.78
CA ASN A 14 16.15 3.42 9.40
C ASN A 14 17.27 2.92 8.47
N LEU A 15 17.77 1.71 8.71
CA LEU A 15 18.76 1.07 7.84
C LEU A 15 18.18 0.81 6.44
N GLY A 16 16.93 0.32 6.35
CA GLY A 16 16.27 0.10 5.06
C GLY A 16 16.04 1.41 4.28
N ILE A 17 15.67 2.49 4.98
CA ILE A 17 15.57 3.84 4.38
C ILE A 17 16.95 4.30 3.87
N ALA A 18 18.02 4.08 4.64
CA ALA A 18 19.37 4.43 4.24
C ALA A 18 19.83 3.66 3.00
N TYR A 19 19.56 2.35 2.92
CA TYR A 19 19.83 1.54 1.73
C TYR A 19 19.03 1.99 0.51
N THR A 20 17.75 2.34 0.71
CA THR A 20 16.88 2.88 -0.35
C THR A 20 17.45 4.16 -0.95
N LYS A 21 17.95 5.08 -0.10
CA LYS A 21 18.58 6.33 -0.53
C LYS A 21 19.89 6.09 -1.32
N ARG A 22 20.58 4.98 -1.06
CA ARG A 22 21.80 4.58 -1.77
C ARG A 22 21.52 3.75 -3.02
N GLY A 23 20.27 3.49 -3.36
CA GLY A 23 19.89 2.63 -4.49
C GLY A 23 20.12 1.13 -4.23
N ASN A 24 20.51 0.73 -3.01
CA ASN A 24 20.67 -0.67 -2.65
C ASN A 24 19.29 -1.27 -2.30
N SER A 25 18.56 -1.68 -3.32
CA SER A 25 17.20 -2.20 -3.15
C SER A 25 17.18 -3.52 -2.36
N GLN A 26 18.16 -4.40 -2.54
CA GLN A 26 18.22 -5.67 -1.82
C GLN A 26 18.46 -5.46 -0.32
N GLY A 27 19.45 -4.63 0.03
CA GLY A 27 19.72 -4.31 1.44
C GLY A 27 18.53 -3.59 2.11
N ALA A 28 17.81 -2.77 1.35
CA ALA A 28 16.59 -2.14 1.85
C ALA A 28 15.49 -3.16 2.16
N GLU A 29 15.25 -4.10 1.25
CA GLU A 29 14.28 -5.18 1.42
C GLU A 29 14.61 -6.02 2.65
N ASP A 30 15.87 -6.46 2.79
CA ASP A 30 16.31 -7.29 3.91
C ASP A 30 16.13 -6.56 5.24
N ALA A 31 16.49 -5.27 5.30
CA ALA A 31 16.33 -4.46 6.50
C ALA A 31 14.86 -4.24 6.88
N PHE A 32 13.96 -3.97 5.92
CA PHE A 32 12.54 -3.83 6.20
C PHE A 32 11.90 -5.16 6.63
N LYS A 33 12.29 -6.29 6.02
CA LYS A 33 11.86 -7.63 6.46
C LYS A 33 12.29 -7.92 7.88
N HIS A 34 13.54 -7.62 8.24
CA HIS A 34 14.00 -7.76 9.62
C HIS A 34 13.24 -6.86 10.61
N ALA A 35 12.89 -5.62 10.23
CA ALA A 35 12.05 -4.77 11.06
C ALA A 35 10.68 -5.41 11.34
N ILE A 36 10.08 -6.05 10.33
CA ILE A 36 8.81 -6.78 10.43
C ILE A 36 8.96 -8.07 11.25
N ASP A 37 10.05 -8.82 11.08
CA ASP A 37 10.29 -10.07 11.82
C ASP A 37 10.49 -9.80 13.32
N VAL A 38 11.19 -8.72 13.65
CA VAL A 38 11.40 -8.27 15.04
C VAL A 38 10.11 -7.72 15.65
N ASN A 39 9.31 -7.01 14.86
CA ASN A 39 8.04 -6.44 15.28
C ASN A 39 7.00 -6.56 14.17
N SER A 40 6.18 -7.61 14.26
CA SER A 40 5.16 -7.91 13.25
C SER A 40 4.06 -6.86 13.16
N ALA A 41 3.96 -5.93 14.12
CA ALA A 41 3.02 -4.82 14.16
C ALA A 41 3.62 -3.49 13.68
N HIS A 42 4.86 -3.48 13.15
CA HIS A 42 5.53 -2.25 12.72
C HIS A 42 5.03 -1.76 11.34
N ILE A 43 3.88 -1.10 11.33
CA ILE A 43 3.17 -0.66 10.11
C ILE A 43 4.07 0.10 9.12
N GLU A 44 4.92 0.99 9.61
CA GLU A 44 5.79 1.80 8.74
C GLU A 44 6.81 0.95 7.96
N ALA A 45 7.28 -0.18 8.51
CA ALA A 45 8.19 -1.08 7.78
C ALA A 45 7.46 -1.80 6.65
N TYR A 46 6.20 -2.20 6.87
CA TYR A 46 5.38 -2.73 5.78
C TYR A 46 5.14 -1.65 4.71
N ASN A 47 4.83 -0.41 5.12
CA ASN A 47 4.61 0.69 4.20
C ASN A 47 5.84 0.94 3.31
N GLN A 48 7.03 1.04 3.91
CA GLN A 48 8.28 1.23 3.18
C GLN A 48 8.64 0.03 2.29
N LEU A 49 8.41 -1.20 2.76
CA LEU A 49 8.62 -2.40 1.95
C LEU A 49 7.69 -2.44 0.73
N GLY A 50 6.42 -2.08 0.89
CA GLY A 50 5.49 -1.97 -0.22
C GLY A 50 5.89 -0.89 -1.24
N ILE A 51 6.38 0.27 -0.76
CA ILE A 51 6.91 1.33 -1.63
C ILE A 51 8.12 0.84 -2.41
N LEU A 52 9.03 0.12 -1.74
CA LEU A 52 10.20 -0.49 -2.36
C LEU A 52 9.79 -1.48 -3.45
N TYR A 53 8.85 -2.38 -3.16
CA TYR A 53 8.34 -3.34 -4.15
C TYR A 53 7.68 -2.69 -5.35
N ARG A 54 6.89 -1.63 -5.14
CA ARG A 54 6.32 -0.87 -6.26
C ARG A 54 7.42 -0.26 -7.14
N ARG A 55 8.47 0.30 -6.53
CA ARG A 55 9.59 0.95 -7.24
C ARG A 55 10.51 -0.05 -7.96
N THR A 56 10.60 -1.28 -7.48
CA THR A 56 11.45 -2.33 -8.07
C THR A 56 10.69 -3.24 -9.04
N GLY A 57 9.48 -2.85 -9.46
CA GLY A 57 8.71 -3.60 -10.46
C GLY A 57 8.04 -4.87 -9.92
N ARG A 58 7.79 -4.94 -8.61
CA ARG A 58 7.14 -6.07 -7.92
C ARG A 58 5.78 -5.67 -7.32
N PRO A 59 4.84 -5.16 -8.14
CA PRO A 59 3.59 -4.58 -7.62
C PRO A 59 2.67 -5.58 -6.92
N GLY A 60 2.68 -6.86 -7.31
CA GLY A 60 1.90 -7.90 -6.61
C GLY A 60 2.35 -8.11 -5.16
N GLU A 61 3.65 -8.03 -4.91
CA GLU A 61 4.21 -8.11 -3.55
C GLU A 61 3.96 -6.82 -2.77
N ALA A 62 3.99 -5.66 -3.44
CA ALA A 62 3.58 -4.41 -2.82
C ALA A 62 2.14 -4.49 -2.32
N GLN A 63 1.21 -4.96 -3.15
CA GLN A 63 -0.19 -5.15 -2.78
C GLN A 63 -0.30 -6.08 -1.56
N PHE A 64 0.34 -7.25 -1.60
CA PHE A 64 0.30 -8.22 -0.50
C PHE A 64 0.79 -7.63 0.83
N ILE A 65 1.91 -6.90 0.80
CA ILE A 65 2.50 -6.29 2.00
C ILE A 65 1.60 -5.18 2.56
N TYR A 66 1.03 -4.32 1.70
CA TYR A 66 0.09 -3.30 2.15
C TYR A 66 -1.20 -3.90 2.73
N GLU A 67 -1.76 -4.93 2.10
CA GLU A 67 -2.96 -5.63 2.61
C GLU A 67 -2.68 -6.29 3.97
N ARG A 68 -1.49 -6.87 4.15
CA ARG A 68 -1.08 -7.42 5.45
C ARG A 68 -0.97 -6.33 6.52
N ALA A 69 -0.47 -5.16 6.16
CA ALA A 69 -0.38 -4.02 7.08
C ALA A 69 -1.77 -3.45 7.42
N LEU A 70 -2.71 -3.40 6.47
CA LEU A 70 -4.09 -3.00 6.74
C LEU A 70 -4.83 -3.97 7.66
N LYS A 71 -4.45 -5.26 7.72
CA LYS A 71 -5.01 -6.18 8.73
C LYS A 71 -4.62 -5.82 10.16
N LEU A 72 -3.50 -5.11 10.33
CA LEU A 72 -2.98 -4.68 11.63
C LEU A 72 -3.53 -3.30 12.01
N ASP A 73 -3.64 -2.40 11.03
CA ASP A 73 -4.24 -1.08 11.18
C ASP A 73 -5.18 -0.79 9.99
N PRO A 74 -6.47 -1.15 10.10
CA PRO A 74 -7.46 -1.00 9.03
C PRO A 74 -7.76 0.45 8.65
N ASP A 75 -7.37 1.42 9.48
CA ASP A 75 -7.67 2.84 9.30
C ASP A 75 -6.41 3.63 8.94
N ASN A 76 -5.33 2.94 8.55
CA ASN A 76 -4.10 3.59 8.15
C ASN A 76 -4.29 4.33 6.81
N THR A 77 -4.29 5.66 6.88
CA THR A 77 -4.49 6.53 5.71
C THR A 77 -3.40 6.35 4.66
N SER A 78 -2.15 6.17 5.06
CA SER A 78 -1.01 6.01 4.14
C SER A 78 -1.08 4.71 3.35
N LEU A 79 -1.54 3.62 3.98
CA LEU A 79 -1.74 2.34 3.29
C LEU A 79 -2.90 2.41 2.29
N HIS A 80 -4.02 3.04 2.67
CA HIS A 80 -5.12 3.26 1.73
C HIS A 80 -4.70 4.12 0.54
N TRP A 81 -3.98 5.20 0.77
CA TRP A 81 -3.43 6.02 -0.31
C TRP A 81 -2.51 5.20 -1.24
N ASN A 82 -1.58 4.43 -0.67
CA ASN A 82 -0.63 3.65 -1.46
C ASN A 82 -1.29 2.52 -2.27
N LEU A 83 -2.29 1.83 -1.71
CA LEU A 83 -3.07 0.82 -2.44
C LEU A 83 -3.97 1.45 -3.51
N ALA A 84 -4.57 2.60 -3.25
CA ALA A 84 -5.36 3.33 -4.24
C ALA A 84 -4.49 3.67 -5.46
N ILE A 85 -3.34 4.32 -5.23
CA ILE A 85 -2.39 4.67 -6.29
C ILE A 85 -1.86 3.42 -7.01
N LEU A 86 -1.55 2.35 -6.27
CA LEU A 86 -1.08 1.09 -6.86
C LEU A 86 -2.10 0.51 -7.84
N HIS A 87 -3.38 0.48 -7.46
CA HIS A 87 -4.47 -0.05 -8.29
C HIS A 87 -4.93 0.89 -9.40
N ASP A 88 -4.68 2.19 -9.26
CA ASP A 88 -4.98 3.19 -10.29
C ASP A 88 -3.91 3.19 -11.39
N THR A 89 -2.64 3.02 -11.04
CA THR A 89 -1.51 3.26 -11.95
C THR A 89 -0.73 2.02 -12.39
N VAL A 90 -0.56 1.02 -11.52
CA VAL A 90 0.35 -0.12 -11.78
C VAL A 90 -0.38 -1.44 -11.93
N LEU A 91 -1.43 -1.66 -11.14
CA LEU A 91 -2.31 -2.83 -11.19
C LEU A 91 -3.75 -2.39 -11.47
N PRO A 92 -4.07 -1.92 -12.70
CA PRO A 92 -5.35 -1.31 -13.03
C PRO A 92 -6.55 -2.15 -12.57
N ASP A 93 -7.10 -1.78 -11.43
CA ASP A 93 -8.32 -2.34 -10.84
C ASP A 93 -9.15 -1.18 -10.31
N PRO A 94 -10.02 -0.58 -11.16
CA PRO A 94 -10.74 0.63 -10.81
C PRO A 94 -11.64 0.44 -9.58
N ARG A 95 -12.09 -0.80 -9.29
CA ARG A 95 -12.88 -1.11 -8.10
C ARG A 95 -12.06 -1.00 -6.83
N LYS A 96 -10.86 -1.59 -6.81
CA LYS A 96 -9.95 -1.50 -5.65
C LYS A 96 -9.39 -0.08 -5.47
N ALA A 97 -9.06 0.59 -6.57
CA ALA A 97 -8.63 1.98 -6.53
C ALA A 97 -9.71 2.88 -5.90
N LEU A 98 -10.96 2.78 -6.38
CA LEU A 98 -12.10 3.50 -5.85
C LEU A 98 -12.32 3.23 -4.36
N LEU A 99 -12.34 1.96 -3.95
CA LEU A 99 -12.52 1.54 -2.56
C LEU A 99 -11.51 2.25 -1.63
N HIS A 100 -10.24 2.26 -2.01
CA HIS A 100 -9.19 2.82 -1.17
C HIS A 100 -9.14 4.35 -1.21
N TYR A 101 -9.43 5.00 -2.34
CA TYR A 101 -9.58 6.47 -2.38
C TYR A 101 -10.75 6.96 -1.53
N GLN A 102 -11.89 6.27 -1.57
CA GLN A 102 -13.04 6.59 -0.71
C GLN A 102 -12.69 6.43 0.77
N ARG A 103 -12.01 5.33 1.13
CA ARG A 103 -11.60 5.11 2.52
C ARG A 103 -10.59 6.16 3.00
N TYR A 104 -9.61 6.51 2.17
CA TYR A 104 -8.67 7.60 2.45
C TYR A 104 -9.40 8.94 2.69
N GLN A 105 -10.37 9.28 1.84
CA GLN A 105 -11.15 10.50 2.00
C GLN A 105 -11.92 10.51 3.31
N GLN A 106 -12.62 9.41 3.63
CA GLN A 106 -13.40 9.29 4.87
C GLN A 106 -12.55 9.48 6.12
N LEU A 107 -11.35 8.88 6.14
CA LEU A 107 -10.45 8.93 7.29
C LEU A 107 -9.76 10.28 7.47
N THR A 108 -9.46 10.97 6.37
CA THR A 108 -8.76 12.27 6.41
C THR A 108 -9.71 13.46 6.49
N GLY A 109 -10.99 13.29 6.10
CA GLY A 109 -11.90 14.41 5.88
C GLY A 109 -11.43 15.35 4.77
N ALA A 110 -10.52 14.89 3.90
CA ALA A 110 -9.92 15.75 2.89
C ALA A 110 -10.96 16.20 1.86
N ASP A 111 -11.24 17.50 1.83
CA ASP A 111 -11.94 18.15 0.74
C ASP A 111 -10.94 18.52 -0.35
N ASN A 112 -10.64 17.54 -1.21
CA ASN A 112 -9.73 17.71 -2.35
C ASN A 112 -10.50 17.50 -3.66
N PRO A 113 -10.73 18.57 -4.46
CA PRO A 113 -11.45 18.49 -5.73
C PRO A 113 -10.83 17.51 -6.73
N GLN A 114 -9.51 17.37 -6.73
CA GLN A 114 -8.81 16.42 -7.60
C GLN A 114 -9.11 14.97 -7.19
N LEU A 115 -9.07 14.69 -5.89
CA LEU A 115 -9.44 13.37 -5.36
C LEU A 115 -10.91 13.05 -5.69
N GLN A 116 -11.81 14.02 -5.60
CA GLN A 116 -13.21 13.84 -6.01
C GLN A 116 -13.35 13.52 -7.49
N SER A 117 -12.60 14.21 -8.35
CA SER A 117 -12.59 13.94 -9.78
C SER A 117 -12.13 12.50 -10.08
N TRP A 118 -11.07 12.02 -9.42
CA TRP A 118 -10.61 10.63 -9.56
C TRP A 118 -11.65 9.63 -9.08
N ILE A 119 -12.27 9.85 -7.93
CA ILE A 119 -13.33 8.98 -7.39
C ILE A 119 -14.50 8.87 -8.36
N ASN A 120 -14.98 9.99 -8.93
CA ASN A 120 -16.09 9.98 -9.88
C ASN A 120 -15.73 9.22 -11.16
N THR A 121 -14.53 9.47 -11.71
CA THR A 121 -14.03 8.79 -12.92
C THR A 121 -13.92 7.28 -12.71
N LEU A 122 -13.36 6.85 -11.57
CA LEU A 122 -13.22 5.44 -11.23
C LEU A 122 -14.57 4.76 -10.99
N ALA A 123 -15.55 5.48 -10.42
CA ALA A 123 -16.91 4.99 -10.25
C ALA A 123 -17.57 4.67 -11.59
N GLU A 124 -17.48 5.56 -12.58
CA GLU A 124 -18.00 5.33 -13.93
C GLU A 124 -17.36 4.10 -14.59
N HIS A 125 -16.02 3.98 -14.53
CA HIS A 125 -15.30 2.83 -15.08
C HIS A 125 -15.64 1.50 -14.39
N SER A 126 -15.98 1.53 -13.10
CA SER A 126 -16.38 0.33 -12.36
C SER A 126 -17.75 -0.21 -12.78
N LEU A 127 -18.66 0.67 -13.21
CA LEU A 127 -20.02 0.35 -13.64
C LEU A 127 -20.05 -0.20 -15.07
N THR A 128 -19.26 0.38 -15.99
CA THR A 128 -19.20 -0.05 -17.40
C THR A 128 -18.58 -1.44 -17.58
N ASN A 129 -17.61 -1.81 -16.74
CA ASN A 129 -17.02 -3.15 -16.76
C ASN A 129 -17.95 -4.24 -16.20
N SER A 130 -19.07 -3.86 -15.58
CA SER A 130 -20.09 -4.79 -15.07
C SER A 130 -21.23 -5.04 -16.08
N THR A 131 -21.39 -4.18 -17.09
CA THR A 131 -22.45 -4.30 -18.12
C THR A 131 -22.00 -5.06 -19.36
N THR A 132 -20.71 -5.14 -19.66
CA THR A 132 -20.16 -5.92 -20.78
C THR A 132 -20.11 -7.42 -20.55
N THR A 133 -20.36 -7.90 -19.32
CA THR A 133 -20.46 -9.35 -19.02
C THR A 133 -21.89 -9.91 -19.14
N LYS A 134 -22.86 -9.12 -19.63
CA LYS A 134 -24.24 -9.57 -19.90
C LYS A 134 -24.75 -9.08 -21.27
N VAL A 135 -24.20 -9.58 -22.36
CA VAL A 135 -24.85 -9.65 -23.68
C VAL A 135 -24.30 -10.91 -24.37
N ASN A 136 -24.92 -12.08 -24.14
CA ASN A 136 -25.96 -12.77 -24.96
C ASN A 136 -25.36 -13.66 -26.07
N PRO A 137 -26.08 -14.69 -26.58
CA PRO A 137 -27.27 -15.40 -26.08
C PRO A 137 -27.00 -16.88 -25.72
#